data_AF-A0A967BQ31-F1
#
_entry.id   AF-A0A967BQ31-F1
#
_cell.length_a   1.000
_cell.length_b   1.000
_cell.length_c   1.000
_cell.angle_alpha   90.00
_cell.angle_beta   90.00
_cell.angle_gamma   90.00
#
_symmetry.space_group_name_H-M   'P 1'
#
loop_
_entity.id
_entity.type
_entity.pdbx_description
1 polymer ?
#
loop_
_entity_poly.entity_id
_entity_poly.type
_entity_poly.pdbx_seq_one_letter_code
_entity_poly.pdbx_strand_id
1 'polypeptide(L)'
;MNSVSTDPQFVNPVVGGDFALNETSPAVNAGTDTSEIVSRDLVGFLRNAGSISIGAYESDSILSVNDEVFNNSVSIIPNPTSDTFTINLNGNILDSAIIYNQLGQQVKEIITNKVDISNLADGIYYMKITSKSGKTTAKKVIKN
;
A
#
# COMPACT_ATOMS: atom_id res chain seq x y z
N MET A 1 26.39 19.22 9.34
CA MET A 1 25.59 20.32 9.91
C MET A 1 24.20 20.21 9.29
N ASN A 2 23.21 19.73 10.05
CA ASN A 2 21.83 19.58 9.57
C ASN A 2 21.06 20.84 9.98
N SER A 3 21.13 21.90 9.16
CA SER A 3 20.36 23.13 9.37
C SER A 3 19.47 23.36 8.17
N VAL A 4 18.15 23.30 8.38
CA VAL A 4 17.17 23.80 7.42
C VAL A 4 17.03 25.31 7.69
N SER A 5 17.18 26.14 6.66
CA SER A 5 17.12 27.61 6.77
C SER A 5 15.69 28.17 6.71
N THR A 6 14.69 27.28 6.66
CA THR A 6 13.27 27.57 6.53
C THR A 6 12.49 26.98 7.69
N ASP A 7 11.30 27.53 7.96
CA ASP A 7 10.42 27.08 9.03
C ASP A 7 10.11 25.56 8.89
N PRO A 8 10.40 24.73 9.90
CA PRO A 8 10.13 23.29 9.88
C PRO A 8 8.64 22.94 9.91
N GLN A 9 7.72 23.89 10.11
CA GLN A 9 6.28 23.67 10.05
C GLN A 9 5.78 22.51 10.95
N PHE A 10 6.06 22.59 12.24
CA PHE A 10 5.52 21.64 13.22
C PHE A 10 3.98 21.71 13.33
N VAL A 11 3.34 20.60 13.68
CA VAL A 11 1.87 20.50 13.79
C VAL A 11 1.30 21.42 14.87
N ASN A 12 1.84 21.42 16.09
CA ASN A 12 1.40 22.32 17.16
C ASN A 12 2.48 22.50 18.26
N PRO A 13 3.56 23.27 17.96
CA PRO A 13 4.70 23.36 18.86
C PRO A 13 4.45 24.27 20.09
N VAL A 14 3.42 25.13 20.06
CA VAL A 14 3.20 26.17 21.09
C VAL A 14 2.15 25.75 22.13
N VAL A 15 1.06 25.11 21.71
CA VAL A 15 -0.07 24.78 22.60
C VAL A 15 -0.30 23.27 22.60
N GLY A 16 0.68 22.52 23.12
CA GLY A 16 0.62 21.06 23.18
C GLY A 16 1.99 20.40 23.22
N GLY A 17 3.04 21.11 22.82
CA GLY A 17 4.40 20.55 22.72
C GLY A 17 4.52 19.48 21.63
N ASP A 18 3.63 19.53 20.63
CA ASP A 18 3.63 18.58 19.52
C ASP A 18 4.58 19.10 18.42
N PHE A 19 5.80 18.58 18.48
CA PHE A 19 6.87 18.86 17.52
C PHE A 19 6.90 17.83 16.37
N ALA A 20 5.81 17.12 16.11
CA ALA A 20 5.69 16.31 14.89
C ALA A 20 5.76 17.20 13.64
N LEU A 21 6.43 16.70 12.61
CA LEU A 21 6.49 17.35 11.29
C LEU A 21 5.18 17.11 10.53
N ASN A 22 4.71 18.11 9.80
CA ASN A 22 3.67 17.89 8.81
C ASN A 22 4.26 17.29 7.51
N GLU A 23 3.41 16.69 6.66
CA GLU A 23 3.85 16.02 5.41
C GLU A 23 4.56 16.95 4.41
N THR A 24 4.34 18.27 4.51
CA THR A 24 4.94 19.28 3.64
C THR A 24 6.19 19.94 4.22
N SER A 25 6.65 19.48 5.39
CA SER A 25 7.72 20.13 6.12
C SER A 25 9.05 20.03 5.37
N PRO A 26 9.82 21.13 5.27
CA PRO A 26 11.15 21.11 4.67
C PRO A 26 12.18 20.30 5.48
N ALA A 27 11.81 19.85 6.69
CA ALA A 27 12.65 19.02 7.55
C ALA A 27 12.48 17.50 7.31
N VAL A 28 11.47 17.10 6.54
CA VAL A 28 11.26 15.70 6.13
C VAL A 28 12.45 15.26 5.28
N ASN A 29 13.07 14.12 5.64
CA ASN A 29 14.22 13.51 4.94
C ASN A 29 15.50 14.38 4.83
N ALA A 30 15.63 15.44 5.62
CA ALA A 30 16.79 16.35 5.57
C ALA A 30 17.96 15.93 6.50
N GLY A 31 17.84 14.80 7.20
CA GLY A 31 18.84 14.34 8.18
C GLY A 31 20.03 13.64 7.53
N THR A 32 21.25 13.95 7.99
CA THR A 32 22.46 13.18 7.68
C THR A 32 22.53 11.94 8.57
N ASP A 33 22.70 10.76 7.98
CA ASP A 33 22.89 9.49 8.67
C ASP A 33 24.21 9.51 9.46
N THR A 34 24.13 9.65 10.78
CA THR A 34 25.26 9.44 11.68
C THR A 34 25.11 8.05 12.25
N SER A 35 26.00 7.15 11.84
CA SER A 35 25.95 5.69 12.02
C SER A 35 26.09 5.19 13.47
N GLU A 36 25.42 5.82 14.44
CA GLU A 36 25.19 5.27 15.78
C GLU A 36 23.69 5.03 15.99
N ILE A 37 23.37 3.75 16.22
CA ILE A 37 22.04 3.16 16.08
C ILE A 37 21.19 3.54 17.30
N VAL A 38 20.52 4.70 17.26
CA VAL A 38 19.22 4.84 17.92
C VAL A 38 18.22 4.11 17.03
N SER A 39 17.97 2.83 17.36
CA SER A 39 17.11 1.96 16.55
C SER A 39 15.69 2.48 16.41
N ARG A 40 15.24 3.38 17.30
CA ARG A 40 13.89 3.93 17.34
C ARG A 40 13.86 5.41 17.69
N ASP A 41 12.84 6.10 17.22
CA ASP A 41 12.52 7.49 17.59
C ASP A 41 11.78 7.58 18.96
N LEU A 42 11.36 8.78 19.38
CA LEU A 42 10.75 9.00 20.72
C LEU A 42 9.38 8.30 20.89
N VAL A 43 8.72 7.91 19.79
CA VAL A 43 7.44 7.20 19.78
C VAL A 43 7.57 5.74 19.31
N GLY A 44 8.80 5.27 19.06
CA GLY A 44 9.11 3.87 18.82
C GLY A 44 9.25 3.45 17.35
N PHE A 45 9.13 4.38 16.39
CA PHE A 45 9.32 4.09 14.97
C PHE A 45 10.78 3.80 14.65
N LEU A 46 11.03 2.80 13.79
CA LEU A 46 12.39 2.41 13.41
C LEU A 46 13.02 3.48 12.53
N ARG A 47 14.22 3.94 12.90
CA ARG A 47 15.04 4.80 12.02
C ARG A 47 15.68 3.92 10.95
N ASN A 48 14.99 3.68 9.84
CA ASN A 48 15.50 2.82 8.77
C ASN A 48 16.56 3.57 7.94
N ALA A 49 17.68 2.90 7.64
CA ALA A 49 18.92 3.48 7.11
C ALA A 49 18.86 3.96 5.63
N GLY A 50 17.90 4.83 5.29
CA GLY A 50 17.78 5.37 3.93
C GLY A 50 17.31 6.81 3.86
N SER A 51 16.36 7.23 4.71
CA SER A 51 15.88 8.60 4.77
C SER A 51 15.40 8.89 6.19
N ILE A 52 16.23 9.60 6.95
CA ILE A 52 15.98 9.96 8.35
C ILE A 52 15.47 11.40 8.36
N SER A 53 14.33 11.64 8.98
CA SER A 53 13.78 12.99 9.17
C SER A 53 14.62 13.76 10.18
N ILE A 54 14.72 15.09 10.02
CA ILE A 54 15.36 15.91 11.07
C ILE A 54 14.40 16.00 12.25
N GLY A 55 14.78 15.45 13.41
CA GLY A 55 14.04 15.58 14.67
C GLY A 55 13.95 14.29 15.49
N ALA A 56 13.04 14.27 16.45
CA ALA A 56 12.78 13.14 17.34
C ALA A 56 11.67 12.20 16.83
N TYR A 57 11.09 12.49 15.65
CA TYR A 57 9.93 11.81 15.07
C TYR A 57 10.16 11.51 13.59
N GLU A 58 9.86 10.30 13.16
CA GLU A 58 9.81 9.91 11.74
C GLU A 58 8.39 9.96 11.18
N SER A 59 8.24 10.36 9.91
CA SER A 59 6.97 10.36 9.19
C SER A 59 6.80 9.05 8.40
N ASP A 60 6.09 8.07 8.95
CA ASP A 60 5.78 6.81 8.27
C ASP A 60 4.68 7.02 7.21
N SER A 61 5.07 7.28 5.96
CA SER A 61 4.22 7.05 4.80
C SER A 61 5.02 6.42 3.67
N ILE A 62 5.57 5.23 3.93
CA ILE A 62 6.11 4.36 2.90
C ILE A 62 4.97 3.54 2.27
N LEU A 63 4.37 4.10 1.21
CA LEU A 63 3.61 3.31 0.24
C LEU A 63 4.57 2.29 -0.40
N SER A 64 4.26 1.00 -0.31
CA SER A 64 5.11 -0.07 -0.84
C SER A 64 5.17 0.01 -2.37
N VAL A 65 6.28 0.52 -2.91
CA VAL A 65 6.55 0.60 -4.36
C VAL A 65 6.39 -0.78 -5.03
N ASN A 66 6.75 -1.84 -4.32
CA ASN A 66 6.63 -3.22 -4.82
C ASN A 66 5.18 -3.65 -5.01
N ASP A 67 4.27 -3.22 -4.14
CA ASP A 67 2.84 -3.52 -4.25
C ASP A 67 2.18 -2.68 -5.34
N GLU A 68 2.63 -1.44 -5.54
CA GLU A 68 2.15 -0.60 -6.65
C GLU A 68 2.53 -1.19 -8.01
N VAL A 69 3.79 -1.61 -8.17
CA VAL A 69 4.27 -2.27 -9.40
C VAL A 69 3.49 -3.56 -9.65
N PHE A 70 3.24 -4.35 -8.60
CA PHE A 70 2.45 -5.57 -8.73
C PHE A 70 1.01 -5.28 -9.13
N ASN A 71 0.34 -4.35 -8.45
CA ASN A 71 -1.00 -3.90 -8.80
C ASN A 71 -1.08 -3.48 -10.27
N ASN A 72 -0.14 -2.67 -10.76
CA ASN A 72 -0.14 -2.18 -12.15
C ASN A 72 0.10 -3.31 -13.19
N SER A 73 0.74 -4.41 -12.78
CA SER A 73 1.01 -5.58 -13.63
C SER A 73 -0.11 -6.61 -13.68
N VAL A 74 -1.06 -6.56 -12.74
CA VAL A 74 -2.19 -7.50 -12.69
C VAL A 74 -3.40 -6.91 -13.41
N SER A 75 -4.03 -7.68 -14.29
CA SER A 75 -5.25 -7.28 -15.00
C SER A 75 -6.29 -8.40 -15.07
N ILE A 76 -7.56 -8.02 -15.24
CA ILE A 76 -8.69 -8.94 -15.36
C ILE A 76 -9.32 -8.77 -16.73
N ILE A 77 -9.42 -9.85 -17.51
CA ILE A 77 -9.84 -9.80 -18.91
C ILE A 77 -10.86 -10.93 -19.20
N PRO A 78 -12.04 -10.62 -19.77
CA PRO A 78 -12.59 -9.28 -19.96
C PRO A 78 -13.06 -8.66 -18.62
N ASN A 79 -13.18 -7.34 -18.59
CA ASN A 79 -13.84 -6.60 -17.52
C ASN A 79 -14.46 -5.33 -18.12
N PRO A 80 -15.79 -5.21 -18.22
CA PRO A 80 -16.82 -6.09 -17.67
C PRO A 80 -16.85 -7.51 -18.26
N THR A 81 -17.51 -8.44 -17.56
CA THR A 81 -17.68 -9.85 -17.96
C THR A 81 -19.08 -10.34 -17.58
N SER A 82 -19.56 -11.44 -18.20
CA SER A 82 -20.85 -12.06 -17.82
C SER A 82 -20.61 -13.31 -16.99
N ASP A 83 -19.89 -14.29 -17.53
CA ASP A 83 -19.71 -15.58 -16.86
C ASP A 83 -18.28 -15.86 -16.46
N THR A 84 -17.30 -15.57 -17.32
CA THR A 84 -15.91 -15.98 -17.07
C THR A 84 -14.91 -14.89 -17.38
N PHE A 85 -13.84 -14.84 -16.60
CA PHE A 85 -12.72 -13.95 -16.84
C PHE A 85 -11.40 -14.64 -16.53
N THR A 86 -10.32 -14.03 -16.97
CA THR A 86 -8.95 -14.49 -16.71
C THR A 86 -8.17 -13.43 -15.94
N ILE A 87 -7.43 -13.87 -14.92
CA ILE A 87 -6.46 -13.07 -14.18
C ILE A 87 -5.12 -13.17 -14.91
N ASN A 88 -4.65 -12.05 -15.46
CA ASN A 88 -3.30 -11.92 -15.98
C ASN A 88 -2.41 -11.34 -14.87
N LEU A 89 -1.32 -12.05 -14.54
CA LEU A 89 -0.37 -11.67 -13.49
C LEU A 89 1.01 -11.25 -14.05
N ASN A 90 1.11 -11.04 -15.38
CA ASN A 90 2.31 -10.59 -16.08
C ASN A 90 3.59 -11.34 -15.66
N GLY A 91 3.57 -12.67 -15.78
CA GLY A 91 4.69 -13.55 -15.42
C GLY A 91 4.74 -14.01 -13.96
N ASN A 92 3.94 -13.43 -13.06
CA ASN A 92 3.80 -13.95 -11.70
C ASN A 92 2.85 -15.16 -11.67
N ILE A 93 3.00 -15.99 -10.63
CA ILE A 93 2.19 -17.18 -10.41
C ILE A 93 1.12 -16.86 -9.37
N LEU A 94 -0.15 -17.17 -9.68
CA LEU A 94 -1.25 -17.06 -8.74
C LEU A 94 -1.06 -18.05 -7.59
N ASP A 95 -1.24 -17.57 -6.37
CA ASP A 95 -1.42 -18.42 -5.20
C ASP A 95 -2.92 -18.58 -4.90
N SER A 96 -3.60 -17.47 -4.66
CA SER A 96 -5.03 -17.43 -4.39
C SER A 96 -5.67 -16.13 -4.85
N ALA A 97 -6.98 -16.18 -5.11
CA ALA A 97 -7.81 -15.00 -5.26
C ALA A 97 -9.13 -15.17 -4.51
N ILE A 98 -9.59 -14.11 -3.86
CA ILE A 98 -10.84 -14.08 -3.08
C ILE A 98 -11.72 -12.98 -3.64
N ILE A 99 -12.96 -13.32 -3.99
CA ILE A 99 -13.98 -12.37 -4.46
C ILE A 99 -14.87 -11.97 -3.29
N TYR A 100 -15.07 -10.67 -3.15
CA TYR A 100 -15.98 -10.03 -2.21
C TYR A 100 -17.09 -9.29 -2.95
N ASN A 101 -18.29 -9.31 -2.38
CA ASN A 101 -19.39 -8.46 -2.85
C ASN A 101 -19.26 -7.01 -2.31
N GLN A 102 -20.23 -6.15 -2.65
CA GLN A 102 -20.24 -4.74 -2.23
C GLN A 102 -20.40 -4.54 -0.72
N LEU A 103 -20.88 -5.56 0.01
CA LEU A 103 -20.98 -5.56 1.46
C LEU A 103 -19.69 -6.06 2.14
N GLY A 104 -18.65 -6.39 1.37
CA GLY A 104 -17.40 -6.95 1.87
C GLY A 104 -17.47 -8.44 2.25
N GLN A 105 -18.57 -9.12 1.92
CA GLN A 105 -18.70 -10.55 2.19
C GLN A 105 -17.92 -11.36 1.16
N GLN A 106 -17.14 -12.34 1.62
CA GLN A 106 -16.48 -13.30 0.75
C GLN A 106 -17.52 -14.20 0.08
N VAL A 107 -17.54 -14.22 -1.25
CA VAL A 107 -18.48 -15.01 -2.05
C VAL A 107 -17.81 -16.15 -2.81
N LYS A 108 -16.50 -16.06 -3.05
CA LYS A 108 -15.75 -17.10 -3.77
C LYS A 108 -14.26 -17.07 -3.44
N GLU A 109 -13.65 -18.24 -3.38
CA GLU A 109 -12.20 -18.44 -3.32
C GLU A 109 -11.73 -19.22 -4.55
N ILE A 110 -10.56 -18.87 -5.08
CA ILE A 110 -10.07 -19.28 -6.39
C ILE A 110 -8.57 -19.56 -6.29
N ILE A 111 -8.14 -20.66 -6.91
CA ILE A 111 -6.71 -21.05 -7.03
C ILE A 111 -6.24 -21.12 -8.49
N THR A 112 -7.09 -20.74 -9.44
CA THR A 112 -6.82 -20.78 -10.89
C THR A 112 -7.00 -19.42 -11.55
N ASN A 113 -6.20 -19.12 -12.57
CA ASN A 113 -6.28 -17.84 -13.27
C ASN A 113 -7.57 -17.67 -14.07
N LYS A 114 -8.19 -18.77 -14.53
CA LYS A 114 -9.50 -18.75 -15.17
C LYS A 114 -10.58 -18.85 -14.09
N VAL A 115 -11.48 -17.89 -14.09
CA VAL A 115 -12.51 -17.73 -13.07
C VAL A 115 -13.89 -17.79 -13.71
N ASP A 116 -14.78 -18.55 -13.10
CA ASP A 116 -16.19 -18.61 -13.44
C ASP A 116 -17.02 -17.92 -12.34
N ILE A 117 -17.85 -16.96 -12.72
CA ILE A 117 -18.78 -16.22 -11.86
C ILE A 117 -20.22 -16.28 -12.39
N SER A 118 -20.54 -17.23 -13.26
CA SER A 118 -21.90 -17.44 -13.82
C SER A 118 -22.98 -17.48 -12.73
N ASN A 119 -22.67 -18.09 -11.58
CA ASN A 119 -23.59 -18.21 -10.43
C ASN A 119 -23.74 -16.94 -9.57
N LEU A 120 -22.98 -15.87 -9.84
CA LEU A 120 -23.09 -14.61 -9.11
C LEU A 120 -24.13 -13.69 -9.77
N ALA A 121 -24.78 -12.80 -9.01
CA ALA A 121 -25.67 -11.81 -9.60
C ALA A 121 -24.87 -10.67 -10.27
N ASP A 122 -25.51 -9.96 -11.20
CA ASP A 122 -24.90 -8.80 -11.87
C ASP A 122 -24.56 -7.71 -10.86
N GLY A 123 -23.45 -7.02 -11.11
CA GLY A 123 -22.98 -5.95 -10.22
C GLY A 123 -21.46 -5.92 -10.06
N ILE A 124 -21.04 -5.09 -9.09
CA ILE A 124 -19.63 -4.84 -8.79
C ILE A 124 -19.12 -5.80 -7.71
N TYR A 125 -17.94 -6.36 -7.95
CA TYR A 125 -17.20 -7.20 -7.02
C TYR A 125 -15.77 -6.69 -6.85
N TYR A 126 -15.18 -7.00 -5.71
CA TYR A 126 -13.78 -6.71 -5.41
C TYR A 126 -13.03 -8.01 -5.22
N MET A 127 -11.91 -8.17 -5.91
CA MET A 127 -11.10 -9.37 -5.85
C MET A 127 -9.75 -9.06 -5.25
N LYS A 128 -9.42 -9.73 -4.13
CA LYS A 128 -8.07 -9.76 -3.57
C LYS A 128 -7.29 -10.87 -4.27
N ILE A 129 -6.13 -10.55 -4.80
CA ILE A 129 -5.27 -11.47 -5.56
C ILE A 129 -3.93 -11.55 -4.84
N THR A 130 -3.46 -12.76 -4.60
CA THR A 130 -2.18 -13.07 -3.94
C THR A 130 -1.32 -13.88 -4.89
N SER A 131 -0.08 -13.46 -5.12
CA SER A 131 0.90 -14.26 -5.85
C SER A 131 1.63 -15.24 -4.93
N LYS A 132 2.28 -16.26 -5.50
CA LYS A 132 3.14 -17.18 -4.73
C LYS A 132 4.35 -16.50 -4.08
N SER A 133 4.74 -15.33 -4.57
CA SER A 133 5.77 -14.50 -3.95
C SER A 133 5.26 -13.64 -2.78
N GLY A 134 3.99 -13.79 -2.39
CA GLY A 134 3.36 -13.08 -1.27
C GLY A 134 2.87 -11.67 -1.61
N LYS A 135 3.01 -11.22 -2.87
CA LYS A 135 2.51 -9.90 -3.29
C LYS A 135 0.99 -9.93 -3.37
N THR A 136 0.35 -8.85 -2.96
CA THR A 136 -1.11 -8.76 -2.96
C THR A 136 -1.60 -7.53 -3.70
N THR A 137 -2.76 -7.66 -4.35
CA THR A 137 -3.45 -6.52 -4.97
C THR A 137 -4.96 -6.71 -4.94
N ALA A 138 -5.69 -5.61 -4.95
CA ALA A 138 -7.14 -5.62 -5.12
C ALA A 138 -7.52 -5.17 -6.53
N LYS A 139 -8.54 -5.79 -7.12
CA LYS A 139 -9.08 -5.43 -8.45
C LYS A 139 -10.60 -5.42 -8.44
N LYS A 140 -11.18 -4.44 -9.13
CA LYS A 140 -12.63 -4.36 -9.34
C LYS A 140 -13.03 -5.25 -10.52
N VAL A 141 -14.10 -6.02 -10.35
CA VAL A 141 -14.73 -6.83 -11.40
C VAL A 141 -16.16 -6.36 -11.58
N ILE A 142 -16.60 -6.17 -12.82
CA ILE A 142 -17.96 -5.77 -13.16
C ILE A 142 -18.61 -6.96 -13.87
N LYS A 143 -19.68 -7.50 -13.26
CA LYS A 143 -20.53 -8.52 -13.86
C LYS A 143 -21.77 -7.89 -14.51
N ASN A 144 -22.04 -8.25 -15.77
CA ASN A 144 -23.21 -7.84 -16.57
C ASN A 144 -24.08 -9.01 -17.00
#